data_AF-A0A7K0EFT8-F1
#
_entry.id   AF-A0A7K0EFT8-F1
#
_cell.length_a   1.000
_cell.length_b   1.000
_cell.length_c   1.000
_cell.angle_alpha   90.00
_cell.angle_beta   90.00
_cell.angle_gamma   90.00
#
_symmetry.space_group_name_H-M   'P 1'
#
loop_
_entity.id
_entity.type
_entity.pdbx_description
1 polymer ?
#
loop_
_entity_poly.entity_id
_entity_poly.type
_entity_poly.pdbx_seq_one_letter_code
_entity_poly.pdbx_strand_id
1 'polypeptide(L)'
;MNMMLNQIAKSSALLATGLLAGTFFYATVNVLPTFWEVSLPVHLAFRTALMRHNALTMQLAMTIAIGMSVWFSWTVRHHPLSRLFALLAVGLGLATLLITRLGNVPINLIIKTWNLSAPPADWLDIMARWDRFHAYRTISAIGGFACLILADSLSQHKLTNNQKSLT
;
A
#
# COMPACT_ATOMS: atom_id res chain seq x y z
N MET A 1 -0.36 28.99 -5.39
CA MET A 1 -0.98 28.07 -4.40
C MET A 1 -0.25 28.26 -3.09
N ASN A 2 -0.95 28.26 -1.95
CA ASN A 2 -0.38 28.56 -0.64
C ASN A 2 0.72 27.54 -0.27
N MET A 3 1.90 28.00 0.16
CA MET A 3 3.01 27.13 0.61
C MET A 3 2.56 26.14 1.69
N MET A 4 1.71 26.60 2.62
CA MET A 4 1.16 25.75 3.67
C MET A 4 0.32 24.59 3.11
N LEU A 5 -0.45 24.85 2.04
CA LEU A 5 -1.28 23.82 1.40
C LEU A 5 -0.43 22.72 0.76
N ASN A 6 0.66 23.10 0.10
CA ASN A 6 1.59 22.13 -0.49
C ASN A 6 2.26 21.27 0.59
N GLN A 7 2.67 21.88 1.71
CA GLN A 7 3.27 21.17 2.84
C GLN A 7 2.30 20.17 3.46
N ILE A 8 1.03 20.54 3.63
CA ILE A 8 0.00 19.65 4.16
C ILE A 8 -0.25 18.50 3.17
N ALA A 9 -0.46 18.79 1.89
CA ALA A 9 -0.75 17.77 0.89
C ALA A 9 0.35 16.71 0.81
N LYS A 10 1.63 17.13 0.79
CA LYS A 10 2.75 16.19 0.77
C LYS A 10 2.87 15.38 2.06
N SER A 11 2.71 16.01 3.23
CA SER A 11 2.87 15.34 4.52
C SER A 11 1.78 14.29 4.71
N SER A 12 0.55 14.62 4.32
CA SER A 12 -0.57 13.67 4.31
C SER A 12 -0.35 12.52 3.35
N ALA A 13 0.17 12.78 2.14
CA ALA A 13 0.47 11.73 1.17
C ALA A 13 1.57 10.78 1.66
N LEU A 14 2.68 11.32 2.17
CA LEU A 14 3.79 10.53 2.71
C LEU A 14 3.38 9.74 3.95
N LEU A 15 2.62 10.34 4.86
CA LEU A 15 2.12 9.65 6.05
C LEU A 15 1.20 8.48 5.67
N ALA A 16 0.20 8.72 4.82
CA ALA A 16 -0.77 7.71 4.45
C ALA A 16 -0.12 6.54 3.67
N THR A 17 0.74 6.83 2.70
CA THR A 17 1.44 5.80 1.93
C THR A 17 2.53 5.10 2.71
N GLY A 18 3.25 5.81 3.60
CA GLY A 18 4.25 5.23 4.49
C GLY A 18 3.64 4.23 5.47
N LEU A 19 2.50 4.57 6.11
CA LEU A 19 1.76 3.65 6.97
C LEU A 19 1.26 2.42 6.21
N LEU A 20 0.74 2.61 4.98
CA LEU A 20 0.28 1.51 4.13
C LEU A 20 1.42 0.57 3.73
N ALA A 21 2.51 1.13 3.21
CA ALA A 21 3.70 0.38 2.80
C ALA A 21 4.33 -0.36 3.99
N GLY A 22 4.47 0.32 5.14
CA GLY A 22 4.98 -0.27 6.37
C GLY A 22 4.11 -1.43 6.88
N THR A 23 2.78 -1.30 6.79
CA THR A 23 1.88 -2.39 7.19
C THR A 23 2.04 -3.62 6.30
N PHE A 24 2.13 -3.44 4.99
CA PHE A 24 2.35 -4.57 4.07
C PHE A 24 3.74 -5.19 4.23
N PHE A 25 4.76 -4.36 4.40
CA PHE A 25 6.11 -4.83 4.68
C PHE A 25 6.15 -5.66 5.97
N TYR A 26 5.64 -5.11 7.07
CA TYR A 26 5.59 -5.81 8.36
C TYR A 26 4.82 -7.13 8.27
N ALA A 27 3.67 -7.13 7.57
CA ALA A 27 2.92 -8.35 7.34
C ALA A 27 3.75 -9.40 6.58
N THR A 28 4.45 -8.98 5.53
CA THR A 28 5.28 -9.87 4.71
C THR A 28 6.45 -10.46 5.50
N VAL A 29 7.14 -9.65 6.30
CA VAL A 29 8.38 -10.06 6.97
C VAL A 29 8.19 -10.71 8.34
N ASN A 30 7.10 -10.40 9.05
CA ASN A 30 6.83 -10.94 10.39
C ASN A 30 5.58 -11.81 10.42
N VAL A 31 4.43 -11.27 9.99
CA VAL A 31 3.15 -11.96 10.18
C VAL A 31 3.04 -13.24 9.33
N LEU A 32 3.47 -13.20 8.07
CA LEU A 32 3.36 -14.35 7.17
C LEU A 32 4.25 -15.53 7.59
N PRO A 33 5.54 -15.34 7.94
CA PRO A 33 6.36 -16.41 8.47
C PRO A 33 5.79 -17.03 9.75
N THR A 34 5.32 -16.20 10.70
CA THR A 34 4.79 -16.69 11.98
C THR A 34 3.57 -17.62 11.82
N PHE A 35 2.77 -17.45 10.76
CA PHE A 35 1.68 -18.39 10.48
C PHE A 35 2.14 -19.83 10.25
N TRP A 36 3.36 -20.02 9.74
CA TRP A 36 3.94 -21.34 9.46
C TRP A 36 4.65 -21.97 10.66
N GLU A 37 4.82 -21.22 11.75
CA GLU A 37 5.45 -21.68 12.99
C GLU A 37 4.42 -22.23 14.00
N VAL A 38 3.13 -22.03 13.74
CA VAL A 38 2.02 -22.47 14.59
C VAL A 38 1.24 -23.62 13.94
N SER A 39 0.43 -24.33 14.73
CA SER A 39 -0.41 -25.40 14.18
C SER A 39 -1.44 -24.86 13.17
N LEU A 40 -1.80 -25.69 12.19
CA LEU A 40 -2.73 -25.31 11.12
C LEU A 40 -4.07 -24.75 11.62
N PRO A 41 -4.73 -25.32 12.66
CA PRO A 41 -5.95 -24.73 13.19
C PRO A 41 -5.74 -23.32 13.76
N VAL A 42 -4.62 -23.06 14.43
CA VAL A 42 -4.28 -21.72 14.97
C VAL A 42 -4.02 -20.73 13.84
N HIS A 43 -3.24 -21.15 12.83
CA HIS A 43 -2.99 -20.35 11.62
C HIS A 43 -4.30 -19.92 10.97
N LEU A 44 -5.17 -20.87 10.64
CA LEU A 44 -6.43 -20.60 9.93
C LEU A 44 -7.42 -19.80 10.79
N ALA A 45 -7.50 -20.07 12.10
CA ALA A 45 -8.34 -19.31 13.03
C ALA A 45 -7.91 -17.85 13.12
N PHE A 46 -6.62 -17.59 13.40
CA PHE A 46 -6.10 -16.23 13.51
C PHE A 46 -6.20 -15.49 12.19
N ARG A 47 -5.85 -16.14 11.07
CA ARG A 47 -5.98 -15.57 9.72
C ARG A 47 -7.42 -15.15 9.42
N THR A 48 -8.40 -15.99 9.72
CA THR A 48 -9.82 -15.69 9.49
C THR A 48 -10.29 -14.52 10.34
N ALA A 49 -9.88 -14.46 11.61
CA ALA A 49 -10.17 -13.33 12.49
C ALA A 49 -9.54 -12.03 11.97
N LEU A 50 -8.26 -12.06 11.60
CA LEU A 50 -7.53 -10.93 11.04
C LEU A 50 -8.17 -10.42 9.75
N MET A 51 -8.60 -11.32 8.86
CA MET A 51 -9.28 -10.96 7.60
C MET A 51 -10.61 -10.21 7.82
N ARG A 52 -11.31 -10.40 8.94
CA ARG A 52 -12.53 -9.65 9.25
C ARG A 52 -12.23 -8.19 9.54
N HIS A 53 -11.16 -7.90 10.28
CA HIS A 53 -10.77 -6.53 10.62
C HIS A 53 -10.09 -5.84 9.43
N ASN A 54 -9.21 -6.56 8.71
CA ASN A 54 -8.50 -6.01 7.56
C ASN A 54 -9.41 -5.59 6.41
N ALA A 55 -10.61 -6.18 6.28
CA ALA A 55 -11.51 -5.89 5.17
C ALA A 55 -11.88 -4.40 5.08
N LEU A 56 -12.15 -3.74 6.22
CA LEU A 56 -12.46 -2.31 6.25
C LEU A 56 -11.18 -1.48 6.34
N THR A 57 -10.29 -1.80 7.28
CA THR A 57 -9.11 -0.98 7.57
C THR A 57 -8.19 -0.83 6.37
N MET A 58 -7.93 -1.92 5.62
CA MET A 58 -7.04 -1.85 4.45
C MET A 58 -7.68 -1.07 3.29
N GLN A 59 -8.99 -1.22 3.06
CA GLN A 59 -9.68 -0.50 1.99
C GLN A 59 -9.69 1.01 2.25
N LEU A 60 -9.95 1.41 3.50
CA LEU A 60 -9.89 2.82 3.90
C LEU A 60 -8.47 3.36 3.78
N ALA A 61 -7.47 2.64 4.30
CA ALA A 61 -6.07 3.06 4.22
C ALA A 61 -5.60 3.24 2.76
N MET A 62 -5.92 2.30 1.87
CA MET A 62 -5.61 2.41 0.43
C MET A 62 -6.31 3.61 -0.21
N THR A 63 -7.61 3.79 0.06
CA THR A 63 -8.39 4.88 -0.53
C THR A 63 -7.85 6.24 -0.08
N ILE A 64 -7.53 6.38 1.21
CA ILE A 64 -6.92 7.58 1.77
C ILE A 64 -5.54 7.82 1.13
N ALA A 65 -4.69 6.80 1.06
CA ALA A 65 -3.36 6.91 0.46
C ALA A 65 -3.42 7.37 -1.01
N ILE A 66 -4.34 6.80 -1.80
CA ILE A 66 -4.57 7.20 -3.20
C ILE A 66 -5.07 8.64 -3.25
N GLY A 67 -6.08 9.00 -2.46
CA GLY A 67 -6.66 10.35 -2.43
C GLY A 67 -5.63 11.42 -2.08
N MET A 68 -4.81 11.17 -1.06
CA MET A 68 -3.73 12.09 -0.66
C MET A 68 -2.64 12.19 -1.74
N SER A 69 -2.33 11.09 -2.43
CA SER A 69 -1.37 11.09 -3.55
C SER A 69 -1.90 11.89 -4.74
N VAL A 70 -3.19 11.77 -5.07
CA VAL A 70 -3.85 12.59 -6.11
C VAL A 70 -3.79 14.06 -5.73
N TRP A 71 -4.16 14.40 -4.49
CA TRP A 71 -4.11 15.77 -4.01
C TRP A 71 -2.69 16.35 -4.09
N PHE A 72 -1.68 15.60 -3.63
CA PHE A 72 -0.29 16.03 -3.75
C PHE A 72 0.12 16.23 -5.20
N SER A 73 -0.22 15.30 -6.11
CA SER A 73 0.08 15.43 -7.54
C SER A 73 -0.50 16.71 -8.16
N TRP A 74 -1.68 17.13 -7.70
CA TRP A 74 -2.30 18.40 -8.10
C TRP A 74 -1.51 19.59 -7.56
N THR A 75 -1.05 19.51 -6.31
CA THR A 75 -0.29 20.62 -5.69
C THR A 75 1.04 20.91 -6.38
N VAL A 76 1.72 19.88 -6.88
CA VAL A 76 3.00 20.00 -7.60
C VAL A 76 2.86 20.08 -9.11
N ARG A 77 1.66 20.40 -9.64
CA ARG A 77 1.36 20.35 -11.08
C ARG A 77 2.28 21.17 -12.00
N HIS A 78 2.95 22.19 -11.45
CA HIS A 78 3.91 23.05 -12.15
C HIS A 78 5.36 22.54 -12.12
N HIS A 79 5.59 21.39 -11.47
CA HIS A 79 6.88 20.70 -11.38
C HIS A 79 6.76 19.37 -12.13
N PRO A 80 7.06 19.31 -13.45
CA PRO A 80 6.70 18.18 -14.31
C PRO A 80 7.24 16.84 -13.82
N LEU A 81 8.52 16.79 -13.42
CA LEU A 81 9.12 15.55 -12.88
C LEU A 81 8.50 15.14 -11.54
N SER A 82 8.30 16.08 -10.61
CA SER A 82 7.64 15.81 -9.32
C SER A 82 6.21 15.29 -9.52
N ARG A 83 5.46 15.93 -10.43
CA ARG A 83 4.11 15.52 -10.81
C ARG A 83 4.10 14.12 -11.42
N LEU A 84 5.06 13.79 -12.28
CA LEU A 84 5.18 12.45 -12.89
C LEU A 84 5.32 11.37 -11.81
N PHE A 85 6.25 11.54 -10.86
CA PHE A 85 6.41 10.60 -9.76
C PHE A 85 5.18 10.53 -8.84
N ALA A 86 4.52 11.66 -8.56
CA ALA A 86 3.28 11.66 -7.80
C ALA A 86 2.15 10.90 -8.52
N LEU A 87 2.04 11.01 -9.84
CA LEU A 87 1.07 10.25 -10.65
C LEU A 87 1.43 8.76 -10.74
N LEU A 88 2.72 8.41 -10.83
CA LEU A 88 3.16 7.02 -10.72
C LEU A 88 2.77 6.41 -9.37
N ALA A 89 2.91 7.17 -8.28
CA ALA A 89 2.45 6.73 -6.96
C ALA A 89 0.93 6.47 -6.93
N VAL A 90 0.12 7.32 -7.58
CA VAL A 90 -1.32 7.10 -7.74
C VAL A 90 -1.59 5.79 -8.49
N GLY A 91 -0.90 5.57 -9.62
CA GLY A 91 -1.03 4.33 -10.41
C GLY A 91 -0.67 3.07 -9.61
N LEU A 92 0.42 3.11 -8.85
CA LEU A 92 0.84 2.01 -7.98
C LEU A 92 -0.12 1.80 -6.80
N GLY A 93 -0.70 2.87 -6.25
CA GLY A 93 -1.77 2.79 -5.26
C GLY A 93 -3.02 2.11 -5.81
N LEU A 94 -3.43 2.46 -7.04
CA LEU A 94 -4.54 1.78 -7.73
C LEU A 94 -4.23 0.32 -8.01
N ALA A 95 -3.01 -0.01 -8.45
CA ALA A 95 -2.58 -1.40 -8.63
C ALA A 95 -2.65 -2.18 -7.31
N THR A 96 -2.16 -1.61 -6.21
CA THR A 96 -2.25 -2.18 -4.85
C THR A 96 -3.70 -2.50 -4.46
N LEU A 97 -4.63 -1.57 -4.73
CA LEU A 97 -6.05 -1.74 -4.47
C LEU A 97 -6.67 -2.83 -5.36
N LEU A 98 -6.38 -2.83 -6.66
CA LEU A 98 -6.91 -3.81 -7.61
C LEU A 98 -6.41 -5.23 -7.30
N ILE A 99 -5.11 -5.39 -7.05
CA ILE A 99 -4.51 -6.67 -6.63
C ILE A 99 -5.21 -7.18 -5.36
N THR A 100 -5.47 -6.29 -4.40
CA THR A 100 -6.18 -6.66 -3.17
C THR A 100 -7.61 -7.07 -3.46
N ARG A 101 -8.36 -6.29 -4.24
CA ARG A 101 -9.79 -6.51 -4.49
C ARG A 101 -10.09 -7.68 -5.42
N LEU A 102 -9.21 -7.94 -6.40
CA LEU A 102 -9.40 -8.96 -7.42
C LEU A 102 -8.58 -10.23 -7.15
N GLY A 103 -7.49 -10.13 -6.39
CA GLY A 103 -6.63 -11.27 -6.03
C GLY A 103 -6.89 -11.76 -4.60
N ASN A 104 -6.50 -10.96 -3.60
CA ASN A 104 -6.55 -11.42 -2.20
C ASN A 104 -7.98 -11.57 -1.66
N VAL A 105 -8.90 -10.64 -1.96
CA VAL A 105 -10.25 -10.64 -1.40
C VAL A 105 -11.07 -11.88 -1.81
N PRO A 106 -11.11 -12.29 -3.09
CA PRO A 106 -11.81 -13.52 -3.49
C PRO A 106 -11.25 -14.76 -2.77
N ILE A 107 -9.93 -14.85 -2.63
CA ILE A 107 -9.31 -15.96 -1.90
C ILE A 107 -9.67 -15.92 -0.40
N ASN A 108 -9.71 -14.73 0.22
CA ASN A 108 -10.14 -14.58 1.60
C ASN A 108 -11.58 -15.08 1.81
N LEU A 109 -12.47 -14.86 0.84
CA LEU A 109 -13.86 -15.34 0.91
C LEU A 109 -13.93 -16.86 0.88
N ILE A 110 -13.08 -17.51 0.08
CA ILE A 110 -12.97 -18.98 0.05
C ILE A 110 -12.38 -19.52 1.35
N ILE A 111 -11.28 -18.94 1.86
CA ILE A 111 -10.66 -19.39 3.12
C ILE A 111 -11.64 -19.33 4.29
N LYS A 112 -12.52 -18.32 4.32
CA LYS A 112 -13.54 -18.16 5.36
C LYS A 112 -14.58 -19.29 5.42
N THR A 113 -14.70 -20.12 4.38
CA THR A 113 -15.63 -21.26 4.37
C THR A 113 -14.97 -22.58 4.76
N TRP A 114 -13.66 -22.60 5.00
CA TRP A 114 -12.93 -23.83 5.31
C TRP A 114 -13.26 -24.37 6.69
N ASN A 115 -13.26 -25.70 6.81
CA ASN A 115 -13.16 -26.37 8.10
C ASN A 115 -11.72 -26.22 8.63
N LEU A 116 -11.56 -25.56 9.78
CA LEU A 116 -10.24 -25.26 10.35
C LEU A 116 -9.44 -26.51 10.75
N SER A 117 -10.11 -27.62 11.02
CA SER A 117 -9.48 -28.90 11.39
C SER A 117 -9.24 -29.81 10.17
N ALA A 118 -9.81 -29.50 9.03
CA ALA A 118 -9.73 -30.30 7.81
C ALA A 118 -9.92 -29.39 6.56
N PRO A 119 -8.92 -28.59 6.18
CA PRO A 119 -9.02 -27.75 4.99
C PRO A 119 -9.02 -28.59 3.70
N PRO A 120 -9.41 -28.01 2.55
CA PRO A 120 -9.38 -28.69 1.26
C PRO A 120 -8.00 -29.26 0.92
N ALA A 121 -7.95 -30.32 0.10
CA ALA A 121 -6.69 -30.98 -0.26
C ALA A 121 -5.69 -30.03 -0.96
N ASP A 122 -6.18 -29.02 -1.68
CA ASP A 122 -5.41 -28.01 -2.43
C ASP A 122 -5.13 -26.73 -1.64
N TRP A 123 -5.31 -26.73 -0.31
CA TRP A 123 -5.20 -25.51 0.51
C TRP A 123 -3.84 -24.81 0.39
N LEU A 124 -2.75 -25.56 0.19
CA LEU A 124 -1.40 -25.03 0.00
C LEU A 124 -1.28 -24.20 -1.28
N ASP A 125 -1.86 -24.68 -2.38
CA ASP A 125 -1.85 -23.96 -3.66
C ASP A 125 -2.65 -22.66 -3.59
N ILE A 126 -3.80 -22.72 -2.88
CA ILE A 126 -4.61 -21.53 -2.60
C ILE A 126 -3.83 -20.52 -1.76
N MET A 127 -3.09 -20.97 -0.75
CA MET A 127 -2.28 -20.11 0.11
C MET A 127 -1.11 -19.49 -0.66
N ALA A 128 -0.39 -20.29 -1.45
CA ALA A 128 0.70 -19.81 -2.29
C ALA A 128 0.22 -18.75 -3.30
N ARG A 129 -0.98 -18.91 -3.86
CA ARG A 129 -1.60 -17.90 -4.74
C ARG A 129 -1.92 -16.61 -3.96
N TRP A 130 -2.42 -16.73 -2.74
CA TRP A 130 -2.66 -15.57 -1.88
C TRP A 130 -1.36 -14.83 -1.56
N ASP A 131 -0.29 -15.56 -1.23
CA ASP A 131 1.03 -15.00 -0.90
C ASP A 131 1.63 -14.25 -2.10
N ARG A 132 1.48 -14.78 -3.33
CA ARG A 132 1.90 -14.05 -4.54
C ARG A 132 1.17 -12.73 -4.71
N PHE A 133 -0.17 -12.71 -4.56
CA PHE A 133 -0.91 -11.45 -4.62
C PHE A 133 -0.51 -10.49 -3.49
N HIS A 134 -0.25 -11.02 -2.29
CA HIS A 134 0.26 -10.22 -1.18
C HIS A 134 1.62 -9.59 -1.53
N ALA A 135 2.56 -10.35 -2.08
CA ALA A 135 3.86 -9.84 -2.50
C ALA A 135 3.71 -8.72 -3.55
N TYR A 136 2.89 -8.92 -4.59
CA TYR A 136 2.68 -7.92 -5.65
C TYR A 136 2.10 -6.60 -5.12
N ARG A 137 1.12 -6.66 -4.21
CA ARG A 137 0.58 -5.44 -3.60
C ARG A 137 1.57 -4.79 -2.62
N THR A 138 2.39 -5.57 -1.91
CA THR A 138 3.44 -5.04 -1.03
C THR A 138 4.47 -4.26 -1.85
N ILE A 139 4.98 -4.85 -2.93
CA ILE A 139 5.93 -4.19 -3.84
C ILE A 139 5.32 -2.92 -4.44
N SER A 140 4.05 -2.99 -4.88
CA SER A 140 3.35 -1.83 -5.43
C SER A 140 3.20 -0.71 -4.40
N ALA A 141 2.82 -1.02 -3.16
CA ALA A 141 2.68 -0.02 -2.09
C ALA A 141 4.01 0.63 -1.72
N ILE A 142 5.08 -0.16 -1.58
CA ILE A 142 6.44 0.33 -1.30
C ILE A 142 6.92 1.21 -2.45
N GLY A 143 6.74 0.77 -3.70
CA GLY A 143 7.08 1.56 -4.89
C GLY A 143 6.33 2.89 -4.93
N GLY A 144 5.03 2.89 -4.61
CA GLY A 144 4.22 4.12 -4.54
C GLY A 144 4.73 5.10 -3.49
N PHE A 145 5.07 4.60 -2.30
CA PHE A 145 5.69 5.42 -1.24
C PHE A 145 7.05 5.99 -1.68
N ALA A 146 7.92 5.17 -2.28
CA ALA A 146 9.21 5.62 -2.82
C ALA A 146 9.03 6.70 -3.90
N CYS A 147 8.05 6.57 -4.79
CA CYS A 147 7.72 7.60 -5.78
C CYS A 147 7.33 8.93 -5.11
N LEU A 148 6.59 8.92 -4.00
CA LEU A 148 6.23 10.16 -3.30
C LEU A 148 7.43 10.83 -2.61
N ILE A 149 8.37 10.05 -2.07
CA ILE A 149 9.63 10.58 -1.53
C ILE A 149 10.42 11.29 -2.65
N LEU A 150 10.52 10.67 -3.83
CA LEU A 150 11.17 11.26 -4.99
C LEU A 150 10.43 12.53 -5.47
N ALA A 151 9.10 12.48 -5.51
CA ALA A 151 8.29 13.63 -5.90
C ALA A 151 8.52 14.84 -4.98
N ASP A 152 8.57 14.65 -3.65
CA ASP A 152 8.88 15.74 -2.71
C ASP A 152 10.31 16.26 -2.93
N SER A 153 11.29 15.35 -2.97
CA SER A 153 12.71 15.70 -3.12
C SER A 153 12.97 16.56 -4.37
N LEU A 154 12.35 16.19 -5.49
CA LEU A 154 12.44 16.93 -6.76
C LEU A 154 11.73 18.29 -6.73
N SER A 155 10.68 18.43 -5.91
CA SER A 155 10.00 19.71 -5.73
C SER A 155 10.85 20.71 -4.94
N GLN A 156 11.55 20.24 -3.89
CA GLN A 156 12.42 21.07 -3.05
C GLN A 156 13.65 21.57 -3.81
N HIS A 157 14.31 20.69 -4.57
CA HIS A 157 15.52 21.03 -5.32
C HIS A 157 15.30 22.17 -6.34
N LYS A 158 14.11 22.24 -6.95
CA LYS A 158 13.77 23.33 -7.89
C LYS A 158 13.57 24.67 -7.18
N LEU A 159 13.03 24.65 -5.96
CA LEU A 159 12.84 25.86 -5.15
C LEU A 159 14.17 26.46 -4.73
N THR A 160 15.11 25.62 -4.26
CA THR A 160 16.44 26.08 -3.82
C THR A 160 17.27 26.65 -4.96
N ASN A 161 17.20 26.07 -6.17
CA ASN A 161 17.95 26.57 -7.32
C ASN A 161 17.39 27.90 -7.86
N ASN A 162 16.07 28.06 -7.91
CA ASN A 162 15.45 29.32 -8.33
C ASN A 162 15.77 30.48 -7.37
N GLN A 163 15.92 30.21 -6.06
CA GLN A 163 16.36 31.25 -5.11
C GLN A 163 17.80 31.70 -5.36
N LYS A 164 18.71 30.76 -5.64
CA LYS A 164 20.12 31.07 -5.93
C LYS A 164 20.33 31.85 -7.23
N SER A 165 19.46 31.70 -8.22
CA SER A 165 19.57 32.45 -9.49
C SER A 165 19.08 33.90 -9.41
N LEU A 166 18.41 34.28 -8.33
CA LEU A 166 17.85 35.62 -8.12
C LEU A 166 18.72 36.49 -7.17
N THR A 167 19.83 35.94 -6.68
CA THR A 167 20.83 36.60 -5.81
C THR A 167 22.14 36.71 -6.54
#